data_AF-A0A353N8N7-F1
#
_entry.id   AF-A0A353N8N7-F1
#
_cell.length_a   1.000
_cell.length_b   1.000
_cell.length_c   1.000
_cell.angle_alpha   90.00
_cell.angle_beta   90.00
_cell.angle_gamma   90.00
#
_symmetry.space_group_name_H-M   'P 1'
#
loop_
_entity.id
_entity.type
_entity.pdbx_description
1 polymer ?
#
loop_
_entity_poly.entity_id
_entity_poly.type
_entity_poly.pdbx_seq_one_letter_code
_entity_poly.pdbx_strand_id
1 'polypeptide(L)' 'MVKELRERTGAGIMDCKKALGETNGDLEKAIEFLRE' A
#
# COMPACT_ATOMS: atom_id res chain seq x y z
N MET A 1 5.49 1.78 7.50
CA MET A 1 4.28 1.89 6.66
C MET A 1 4.51 1.43 5.23
N VAL A 2 5.20 2.16 4.34
CA VAL A 2 5.45 1.70 2.95
C VAL A 2 6.17 0.33 2.89
N LYS A 3 7.18 0.15 3.73
CA LYS A 3 7.96 -1.10 3.82
C LYS A 3 7.09 -2.30 4.22
N GLU A 4 6.21 -2.09 5.19
CA GLU A 4 5.29 -3.09 5.73
C GLU A 4 4.17 -3.43 4.75
N LEU A 5 3.60 -2.42 4.09
CA LEU A 5 2.65 -2.63 2.99
C LEU A 5 3.28 -3.48 1.89
N ARG A 6 4.51 -3.17 1.49
CA ARG A 6 5.28 -3.94 0.50
C ARG A 6 5.56 -5.36 0.93
N GLU A 7 5.88 -5.61 2.20
CA GLU A 7 6.08 -6.97 2.71
C GLU A 7 4.77 -7.78 2.70
N ARG A 8 3.63 -7.12 2.89
CA ARG A 8 2.30 -7.77 2.86
C ARG A 8 1.73 -7.99 1.47
N THR A 9 1.96 -7.08 0.53
CA THR A 9 1.37 -7.12 -0.83
C THR A 9 2.34 -7.57 -1.91
N GLY A 10 3.64 -7.44 -1.68
CA GLY A 10 4.66 -7.64 -2.72
C GLY A 10 4.73 -6.53 -3.77
N ALA A 11 3.93 -5.47 -3.63
CA ALA A 11 3.84 -4.39 -4.62
C ALA A 11 5.10 -3.50 -4.66
N GLY A 12 5.26 -2.76 -5.76
CA GLY A 12 6.35 -1.80 -5.94
C GLY A 12 6.35 -0.71 -4.86
N ILE A 13 7.53 -0.13 -4.57
CA ILE A 13 7.65 0.95 -3.58
C ILE A 13 6.81 2.17 -3.96
N MET A 14 6.72 2.48 -5.25
CA MET A 14 5.91 3.59 -5.78
C MET A 14 4.41 3.31 -5.60
N ASP A 15 3.95 2.10 -5.92
CA ASP A 15 2.55 1.70 -5.77
C ASP A 15 2.15 1.71 -4.30
N CYS A 16 3.00 1.20 -3.40
CA CYS A 16 2.78 1.26 -1.95
C CYS A 16 2.71 2.70 -1.43
N LYS A 17 3.54 3.61 -1.95
CA LYS A 17 3.48 5.03 -1.56
C LYS A 17 2.20 5.68 -2.05
N LYS A 18 1.79 5.41 -3.29
CA LYS A 18 0.55 5.94 -3.86
C LYS A 18 -0.66 5.41 -3.09
N ALA A 19 -0.74 4.11 -2.86
CA ALA A 19 -1.81 3.48 -2.11
C ALA A 19 -1.94 4.06 -0.70
N LEU A 20 -0.82 4.24 0.02
CA LEU A 20 -0.84 4.89 1.33
C LEU A 20 -1.22 6.39 1.24
N GLY A 21 -0.89 7.08 0.16
CA GLY A 21 -1.34 8.45 -0.07
C GLY A 21 -2.85 8.55 -0.25
N GLU A 22 -3.42 7.74 -1.14
CA GLU A 22 -4.86 7.72 -1.45
C GLU A 22 -5.72 7.24 -0.27
N THR A 23 -5.15 6.40 0.59
CA THR A 23 -5.84 5.81 1.74
C THR A 23 -5.53 6.52 3.06
N ASN A 24 -4.84 7.67 3.02
CA ASN A 24 -4.42 8.43 4.21
C ASN A 24 -3.61 7.60 5.22
N GLY A 25 -2.79 6.67 4.73
CA GLY A 25 -1.93 5.81 5.53
C GLY A 25 -2.62 4.57 6.10
N ASP A 26 -3.87 4.29 5.73
CA ASP A 26 -4.60 3.09 6.14
C ASP A 26 -4.03 1.86 5.41
N LEU A 27 -3.38 0.97 6.17
CA LEU A 27 -2.74 -0.21 5.61
C LEU A 27 -3.74 -1.20 5.01
N GLU A 28 -4.92 -1.38 5.60
CA GLU A 28 -5.89 -2.36 5.08
C GLU A 28 -6.48 -1.86 3.76
N LYS A 29 -6.87 -0.59 3.71
CA LYS A 29 -7.32 0.03 2.47
C LYS A 29 -6.23 0.08 1.42
N ALA A 30 -4.98 0.32 1.80
CA ALA A 30 -3.87 0.33 0.85
C ALA A 30 -3.56 -1.07 0.30
N ILE A 31 -3.79 -2.12 1.09
CA ILE A 31 -3.70 -3.52 0.62
C ILE A 31 -4.81 -3.81 -0.38
N GLU A 32 -6.04 -3.41 -0.08
CA GLU A 32 -7.19 -3.58 -0.97
C GLU A 32 -6.98 -2.82 -2.29
N PHE A 33 -6.55 -1.56 -2.20
CA PHE A 33 -6.21 -0.71 -3.35
C PHE A 33 -5.13 -1.31 -4.27
N LEU A 34 -4.23 -2.13 -3.72
CA LEU A 34 -3.16 -2.79 -4.49
C LEU A 34 -3.54 -4.18 -5.01
N ARG A 35 -4.70 -4.71 -4.62
CA ARG A 35 -5.20 -6.03 -5.05
C ARG A 35 -6.18 -5.96 -6.22
N GLU A 36 -6.79 -4.79 -6.46
CA GLU A 36 -7.51 -4.47 -7.70
C GLU A 36 -6.56 -4.30 -8.90
#